data_AF-A0A354F7B5-F1
#
_entry.id   AF-A0A354F7B5-F1
#
_cell.length_a   1.000
_cell.length_b   1.000
_cell.length_c   1.000
_cell.angle_alpha   90.00
_cell.angle_beta   90.00
_cell.angle_gamma   90.00
#
_symmetry.space_group_name_H-M   'P 1'
#
loop_
_entity.id
_entity.type
_entity.pdbx_description
1 polymer ?
#
loop_
_entity_poly.entity_id
_entity_poly.type
_entity_poly.pdbx_seq_one_letter_code
_entity_poly.pdbx_strand_id
1 'polypeptide(L)'
;KENIHIEGHTDDIPMNSIQFPSNWELSSARATSIVRRFISHGVNPSRLTAIGYGEYRPITGNETEEGRGKNRRVDIVILNEDQANSEHVFANPFANLKIE
;
A
#
# COMPACT_ATOMS: atom_id res chain seq x y z
N LYS A 1 -5.13 -8.42 18.55
CA LYS A 1 -3.74 -8.44 18.02
C LYS A 1 -3.65 -7.37 16.95
N GLU A 2 -2.58 -6.58 16.87
CA GLU A 2 -2.54 -5.52 15.85
C GLU A 2 -2.33 -6.08 14.44
N ASN A 3 -3.09 -5.59 13.47
CA ASN A 3 -2.86 -5.83 12.05
C ASN A 3 -1.91 -4.78 11.50
N ILE A 4 -1.04 -5.16 10.57
CA ILE A 4 -0.01 -4.29 10.01
C ILE A 4 -0.25 -4.18 8.51
N HIS A 5 -0.56 -2.97 8.05
CA HIS A 5 -0.67 -2.66 6.64
C HIS A 5 0.62 -2.02 6.15
N ILE A 6 1.10 -2.50 5.02
CA ILE A 6 2.25 -1.97 4.31
C ILE A 6 1.71 -1.32 3.04
N GLU A 7 1.82 -0.01 2.96
CA GLU A 7 1.15 0.79 1.94
C GLU A 7 2.19 1.42 1.00
N GLY A 8 2.16 1.03 -0.27
CA GLY A 8 3.06 1.54 -1.29
C GLY A 8 2.46 2.73 -2.03
N HIS A 9 3.29 3.75 -2.30
CA HIS A 9 2.92 4.97 -3.02
C HIS A 9 3.95 5.31 -4.09
N THR A 10 3.50 6.01 -5.13
CA THR A 10 4.35 6.62 -6.16
C THR A 10 4.12 8.12 -6.23
N ASP A 11 4.98 8.82 -6.97
CA ASP A 11 4.65 10.11 -7.54
C ASP A 11 3.72 9.94 -8.76
N ASP A 12 3.42 11.04 -9.43
CA ASP A 12 2.54 11.14 -10.60
C ASP A 12 3.23 10.90 -11.94
N ILE A 13 4.51 10.53 -11.94
CA ILE A 13 5.21 10.16 -13.17
C ILE A 13 4.67 8.80 -13.60
N PRO A 14 4.06 8.67 -14.80
CA PRO A 14 3.49 7.40 -15.22
C PRO A 14 4.58 6.33 -15.35
N MET A 15 4.47 5.27 -14.56
CA MET A 15 5.30 4.09 -14.74
C MET A 15 4.78 3.29 -15.94
N ASN A 16 5.70 2.88 -16.82
CA ASN A 16 5.37 2.07 -18.00
C ASN A 16 6.61 1.24 -18.40
N SER A 17 6.92 0.22 -17.62
CA SER A 17 8.00 -0.72 -17.90
C SER A 17 7.47 -2.13 -18.05
N ILE A 18 8.25 -3.02 -18.67
CA ILE A 18 7.89 -4.44 -18.81
C ILE A 18 7.64 -5.07 -17.42
N GLN A 19 8.42 -4.68 -16.42
CA GLN A 19 8.31 -5.22 -15.06
C GLN A 19 7.15 -4.61 -14.27
N PHE A 20 6.89 -3.32 -14.46
CA PHE A 20 5.82 -2.57 -13.80
C PHE A 20 5.08 -1.76 -14.87
N PRO A 21 3.97 -2.29 -15.40
CA PRO A 21 3.19 -1.62 -16.44
C PRO A 21 2.51 -0.33 -15.99
N SER A 22 2.25 -0.16 -14.68
CA SER A 22 1.71 1.06 -14.11
C SER A 22 2.22 1.33 -12.69
N ASN A 23 1.86 2.51 -12.17
CA ASN A 23 2.12 2.89 -10.79
C ASN A 23 1.41 1.98 -9.76
N TRP A 24 0.32 1.30 -10.16
CA TRP A 24 -0.33 0.30 -9.33
C TRP A 24 0.55 -0.93 -9.12
N GLU A 25 1.16 -1.49 -10.16
CA GLU A 25 2.06 -2.65 -10.00
C GLU A 25 3.32 -2.27 -9.25
N LEU A 26 3.90 -1.10 -9.53
CA LEU A 26 5.11 -0.66 -8.84
C LEU A 26 4.90 -0.47 -7.34
N SER A 27 3.83 0.23 -6.95
CA SER A 27 3.52 0.47 -5.54
C SER A 27 3.19 -0.84 -4.80
N SER A 28 2.38 -1.71 -5.40
CA SER A 28 2.01 -3.01 -4.83
C SER A 28 3.22 -3.93 -4.67
N ALA A 29 4.12 -3.96 -5.65
CA ALA A 29 5.35 -4.75 -5.58
C ALA A 29 6.30 -4.26 -4.49
N ARG A 30 6.45 -2.93 -4.35
CA ARG A 30 7.23 -2.33 -3.24
C ARG A 30 6.68 -2.73 -1.88
N ALA A 31 5.37 -2.59 -1.66
CA ALA A 31 4.72 -3.00 -0.41
C ALA A 31 4.94 -4.51 -0.13
N THR A 32 4.74 -5.35 -1.15
CA THR A 32 4.96 -6.80 -1.06
C THR A 32 6.40 -7.15 -0.70
N SER A 33 7.40 -6.42 -1.22
CA SER A 33 8.81 -6.66 -0.89
C SER A 33 9.09 -6.46 0.61
N ILE A 34 8.46 -5.45 1.24
CA ILE A 34 8.60 -5.17 2.66
C ILE A 34 7.85 -6.21 3.50
N VAL A 35 6.66 -6.65 3.07
CA VAL A 35 5.96 -7.79 3.70
C VAL A 35 6.87 -9.03 3.73
N ARG A 36 7.49 -9.39 2.60
CA ARG A 36 8.42 -10.53 2.55
C ARG A 36 9.60 -10.35 3.51
N ARG A 37 10.12 -9.13 3.64
CA ARG A 37 11.17 -8.82 4.62
C ARG A 37 10.67 -8.98 6.06
N PHE A 38 9.44 -8.58 6.39
CA PHE A 38 8.89 -8.73 7.74
C PHE A 38 8.70 -10.21 8.09
N ILE A 39 8.20 -11.00 7.14
CA ILE A 39 8.08 -12.46 7.27
C ILE A 39 9.46 -13.08 7.51
N SER A 40 10.50 -12.66 6.77
CA SER A 40 11.86 -13.18 6.95
C SER A 40 12.47 -12.84 8.32
N HIS A 41 11.93 -11.83 9.02
CA HIS A 41 12.31 -11.46 10.39
C HIS A 41 11.35 -12.05 11.46
N GLY A 42 10.46 -12.98 11.08
CA GLY A 42 9.62 -13.73 12.01
C GLY A 42 8.26 -13.08 12.32
N VAL A 43 7.87 -12.02 11.61
CA VAL A 43 6.51 -11.47 11.76
C VAL A 43 5.50 -12.44 11.14
N ASN A 44 4.45 -12.77 11.89
CA ASN A 44 3.41 -13.70 11.42
C ASN A 44 2.72 -13.15 10.15
N PRO A 45 2.74 -13.87 9.02
CA PRO A 45 2.10 -13.44 7.77
C PRO A 45 0.61 -13.11 7.90
N SER A 46 -0.12 -13.77 8.81
CA SER A 46 -1.56 -13.52 8.99
C SER A 46 -1.88 -12.14 9.56
N ARG A 47 -0.86 -11.38 9.99
CA ARG A 47 -0.99 -10.00 10.48
C ARG A 47 -0.61 -8.97 9.42
N LEU A 48 -0.15 -9.38 8.24
CA LEU A 48 0.47 -8.50 7.24
C LEU A 48 -0.45 -8.36 6.03
N THR A 49 -0.70 -7.12 5.63
CA THR A 49 -1.40 -6.79 4.39
C THR A 49 -0.51 -5.88 3.55
N ALA A 50 -0.33 -6.18 2.26
CA ALA A 50 0.30 -5.27 1.31
C ALA A 50 -0.78 -4.55 0.49
N ILE A 51 -0.67 -3.22 0.38
CA ILE A 51 -1.60 -2.37 -0.37
C ILE A 51 -0.77 -1.48 -1.28
N GLY A 52 -1.15 -1.36 -2.55
CA GLY A 52 -0.58 -0.37 -3.48
C GLY A 52 -1.63 0.67 -3.81
N TYR A 53 -1.29 1.96 -3.66
CA TYR A 53 -2.19 3.07 -3.99
C TYR A 53 -1.83 3.80 -5.30
N GLY A 54 -0.71 3.42 -5.93
CA GLY A 54 -0.14 4.20 -7.03
C GLY A 54 0.10 5.65 -6.64
N GLU A 55 -0.27 6.56 -7.54
CA GLU A 55 -0.08 8.01 -7.40
C GLU A 55 -1.23 8.71 -6.67
N TYR A 56 -2.33 8.00 -6.37
CA TYR A 56 -3.61 8.59 -5.96
C TYR A 56 -3.71 8.95 -4.46
N ARG A 57 -2.62 8.80 -3.70
CA ARG A 57 -2.51 9.24 -2.30
C ARG A 57 -1.23 10.03 -2.05
N PRO A 58 -1.07 11.22 -2.68
CA PRO A 58 0.07 12.08 -2.44
C PRO A 58 -0.03 12.73 -1.05
N ILE A 59 1.12 12.91 -0.40
CA ILE A 59 1.22 13.65 0.88
C ILE A 59 1.70 15.09 0.66
N THR A 60 2.22 15.39 -0.53
CA THR A 60 2.65 16.72 -0.94
C THR A 60 2.49 16.89 -2.45
N GLY A 61 2.67 18.10 -2.98
CA GLY A 61 2.57 18.36 -4.42
C GLY A 61 3.70 17.68 -5.20
N ASN A 62 3.44 17.35 -6.47
CA ASN A 62 4.42 16.72 -7.37
C ASN A 62 5.17 17.73 -8.27
N GLU A 63 4.99 19.02 -8.06
CA GLU A 63 5.61 20.08 -8.88
C GLU A 63 7.14 20.10 -8.78
N THR A 64 7.69 19.68 -7.62
CA THR A 64 9.13 19.67 -7.36
C THR A 64 9.65 18.24 -7.22
N GLU A 65 10.93 18.03 -7.55
CA GLU A 65 11.55 16.72 -7.35
C GLU A 65 11.59 16.31 -5.87
N GLU A 66 11.74 17.29 -4.97
CA GLU A 66 11.64 17.04 -3.53
C GLU A 66 10.24 16.53 -3.15
N GLY A 67 9.18 17.15 -3.69
CA GLY A 67 7.80 16.75 -3.46
C GLY A 67 7.51 15.34 -3.97
N ARG A 68 7.92 15.05 -5.22
CA ARG A 68 7.83 13.70 -5.80
C ARG A 68 8.60 12.67 -4.97
N GLY A 69 9.81 13.03 -4.52
CA GLY A 69 10.62 12.19 -3.64
C GLY A 69 9.89 11.79 -2.35
N LYS A 70 9.13 12.71 -1.75
CA LYS A 70 8.30 12.42 -0.57
C LYS A 70 7.10 11.53 -0.90
N ASN A 71 6.52 11.65 -2.09
CA ASN A 71 5.39 10.82 -2.52
C ASN A 71 5.80 9.37 -2.86
N ARG A 72 7.03 9.14 -3.35
CA ARG A 72 7.61 7.80 -3.57
C ARG A 72 8.03 7.13 -2.26
N ARG A 73 7.06 6.62 -1.50
CA ARG A 73 7.27 6.07 -0.14
C ARG A 73 6.54 4.74 0.09
N VAL A 74 6.87 4.11 1.21
CA VAL A 74 6.10 2.99 1.77
C VAL A 74 5.77 3.32 3.22
N ASP A 75 4.48 3.36 3.54
CA ASP A 75 3.99 3.62 4.90
C ASP A 75 3.71 2.28 5.61
N ILE A 76 3.93 2.23 6.93
CA ILE A 76 3.64 1.07 7.77
C ILE A 76 2.59 1.49 8.80
N VAL A 77 1.38 0.98 8.65
CA VAL A 77 0.24 1.33 9.50
C VAL A 77 -0.06 0.18 10.44
N ILE A 78 -0.08 0.45 11.74
CA ILE A 78 -0.42 -0.54 12.77
C ILE A 78 -1.85 -0.26 13.22
N LEU A 79 -2.75 -1.18 12.92
CA LEU A 79 -4.17 -1.10 13.26
C LEU A 79 -4.42 -1.82 14.59
N ASN A 80 -4.87 -1.05 15.58
CA ASN A 80 -5.37 -1.60 16.82
C ASN A 80 -6.85 -1.97 16.65
N GLU A 81 -7.20 -3.23 16.89
CA GLU A 81 -8.57 -3.76 16.75
C GLU A 81 -9.59 -2.98 17.59
N ASP A 82 -9.16 -2.34 18.68
CA ASP A 82 -10.01 -1.53 19.56
C ASP A 82 -10.53 -0.23 18.91
N GLN A 83 -9.92 0.22 17.80
CA GLN A 83 -10.30 1.45 17.08
C GLN A 83 -11.00 1.17 15.74
N ALA A 84 -10.85 -0.03 15.17
CA ALA A 84 -11.32 -0.36 13.82
C ALA A 84 -12.83 -0.72 13.74
N ASN A 85 -13.46 -1.02 14.87
CA ASN A 85 -14.89 -1.35 14.93
C ASN A 85 -15.82 -0.13 14.84
N SER A 86 -15.29 1.09 14.85
CA SER A 86 -16.08 2.32 14.84
C SER A 86 -16.38 2.86 13.43
N GLU A 87 -15.68 2.39 12.39
CA GLU A 87 -15.77 2.96 11.02
C GLU A 87 -16.29 1.99 9.95
N HIS A 88 -16.54 0.71 10.29
CA HIS A 88 -16.87 -0.35 9.33
C HIS A 88 -18.30 -0.35 8.74
N VAL A 89 -19.03 0.78 8.77
CA VAL A 89 -20.44 0.85 8.35
C VAL A 89 -20.63 0.96 6.83
N PHE A 90 -19.58 1.11 6.02
CA PHE A 90 -19.74 1.17 4.56
C PHE A 90 -19.28 -0.14 3.90
N ALA A 91 -20.27 -1.01 3.67
CA ALA A 91 -20.17 -2.24 2.90
C ALA A 91 -19.40 -2.05 1.59
N ASN A 92 -18.41 -2.93 1.36
CA ASN A 92 -17.66 -3.01 0.11
C ASN A 92 -18.54 -3.65 -0.99
N PRO A 93 -18.96 -2.92 -2.05
CA PRO A 93 -19.83 -3.47 -3.08
C PRO A 93 -19.13 -4.50 -3.98
N PHE A 94 -17.82 -4.70 -3.82
CA PHE A 94 -17.00 -5.61 -4.64
C PHE A 94 -16.49 -6.83 -3.90
N ALA A 95 -17.00 -7.13 -2.70
CA ALA A 95 -16.55 -8.28 -1.90
C ALA A 95 -16.68 -9.65 -2.62
N ASN A 96 -17.42 -9.73 -3.73
CA ASN A 96 -17.61 -10.93 -4.54
C ASN A 96 -16.89 -10.90 -5.90
N LEU A 97 -16.04 -9.92 -6.19
CA LEU A 97 -15.29 -9.93 -7.44
C LEU A 97 -14.13 -10.94 -7.34
N LYS A 98 -14.39 -12.18 -7.79
CA LYS A 98 -13.32 -13.15 -8.03
C LYS A 98 -12.59 -12.71 -9.29
N ILE A 99 -11.33 -12.32 -9.12
CA ILE A 99 -10.41 -12.18 -10.24
C ILE A 99 -9.92 -13.61 -10.53
N GLU A 100 -10.33 -14.16 -11.68
CA GLU A 100 -9.84 -15.45 -12.22
C GLU A 100 -8.47 -15.29 -12.90
#